data_AF-A0A662M389-F1
#
_entry.id   AF-A0A662M389-F1
#
_cell.length_a   1.000
_cell.length_b   1.000
_cell.length_c   1.000
_cell.angle_alpha   90.00
_cell.angle_beta   90.00
_cell.angle_gamma   90.00
#
_symmetry.space_group_name_H-M   'P 1'
#
loop_
_entity.id
_entity.type
_entity.pdbx_description
1 polymer ?
#
loop_
_entity_poly.entity_id
_entity_poly.type
_entity_poly.pdbx_seq_one_letter_code
_entity_poly.pdbx_strand_id
1 'polypeptide(L)'
;MGLIDLLRSRIYVSSGKLIVFAIVGMVLFSSLPSIISEAHPSSYISVSYSFEKPSITKILMGDEVYDNVALGSLACYGDAGEPGLPARGAYILLPQGTKADKIEIIPGEKICLGSGYRIAPVGKSIPLVEGAEPLPPSAGPIYNSHKEFPGKLFDEVGTYEFRGYSILVLRLYPVQCIPAEGKLFYYRSLTVRVSTSNSQPNPLFRGLEKDREEVAKKVDNPSVISTYRGKYGGGITDSYDLLIITTNSLKKYFEPLKEYHDDHGVKTLIATLDETGDTPDEIRDYIRDAYLSAGIEYVLLGGDDDVVPAKMLWVYGLDENVTPYQTFMPSDLYYGCLDGTYNYDGDNRWGEPTDGEGGHDVDLMAEVYVGRACVGDKTEVNNFVDKTIEYMRADADQYLKKVLLAGEYLGDYGVASWGGNYLDQIVDGSNLDGYTTAGIPSDKFNIEKMYDRDWQNNYWTKEDMMSRIDSGEHIIQHDGHSS
;
A
#
# COMPACT_ATOMS: atom_id res chain seq x y z
N MET A 1 6.07 20.06 48.39
CA MET A 1 6.25 20.56 49.77
C MET A 1 7.68 20.19 50.17
N GLY A 2 8.69 20.95 49.72
CA GLY A 2 9.30 22.12 50.38
C GLY A 2 10.77 21.72 50.68
N LEU A 3 11.84 22.48 50.42
CA LEU A 3 12.14 23.91 50.27
C LEU A 3 13.32 23.99 49.24
N ILE A 4 13.30 24.78 48.16
CA ILE A 4 13.32 26.26 48.01
C ILE A 4 14.70 26.89 48.31
N ASP A 5 15.33 27.32 47.21
CA ASP A 5 16.02 28.58 46.91
C ASP A 5 16.76 29.36 48.01
N LEU A 6 17.99 29.80 47.69
CA LEU A 6 18.23 31.24 47.43
C LEU A 6 19.62 31.53 46.81
N LEU A 7 19.57 32.05 45.58
CA LEU A 7 20.30 33.22 45.05
C LEU A 7 21.45 33.83 45.87
N ARG A 8 22.58 34.09 45.20
CA ARG A 8 23.21 35.43 45.19
C ARG A 8 24.07 35.67 43.94
N SER A 9 23.74 36.78 43.29
CA SER A 9 24.36 37.39 42.13
C SER A 9 25.70 38.08 42.47
N ARG A 10 26.61 38.16 41.48
CA ARG A 10 27.27 39.40 41.00
C ARG A 10 28.38 39.12 39.96
N ILE A 11 28.07 39.46 38.72
CA ILE A 11 28.81 40.37 37.82
C ILE A 11 30.35 40.39 37.99
N TYR A 12 31.06 39.86 36.99
CA TYR A 12 32.30 40.46 36.50
C TYR A 12 32.24 40.54 34.97
N VAL A 13 32.28 41.77 34.47
CA VAL A 13 32.38 42.12 33.05
C VAL A 13 33.86 42.10 32.67
N SER A 14 34.22 41.36 31.62
CA SER A 14 35.36 41.75 30.77
C SER A 14 35.12 41.36 29.32
N SER A 15 34.86 42.40 28.52
CA SER A 15 35.42 42.61 27.18
C SER A 15 35.36 41.48 26.15
N GLY A 16 34.32 41.56 25.31
CA GLY A 16 34.51 41.78 23.88
C GLY A 16 34.99 40.61 23.03
N LYS A 17 34.03 39.89 22.44
CA LYS A 17 34.00 39.49 21.02
C LYS A 17 32.59 39.00 20.70
N LEU A 18 31.88 39.75 19.87
CA LEU A 18 30.56 39.40 19.35
C LEU A 18 30.76 38.24 18.36
N ILE A 19 30.48 37.01 18.78
CA ILE A 19 30.36 35.87 17.86
C ILE A 19 28.87 35.78 17.52
N VAL A 20 28.52 36.25 16.33
CA VAL A 20 27.19 36.05 15.75
C VAL A 20 27.11 34.57 15.34
N PHE A 21 26.48 33.74 16.17
CA PHE A 21 26.00 32.44 15.74
C PHE A 21 24.79 32.67 14.83
N ALA A 22 25.03 32.66 13.51
CA ALA A 22 23.97 32.49 12.54
C ALA A 22 23.50 31.04 12.62
N ILE A 23 22.44 30.79 13.40
CA ILE A 23 21.69 29.54 13.35
C ILE A 23 20.97 29.55 11.99
N VAL A 24 21.57 28.91 11.00
CA VAL A 24 20.88 28.55 9.76
C VAL A 24 19.95 27.38 10.13
N GLY A 25 18.75 27.72 10.56
CA GLY A 25 17.66 26.76 10.70
C GLY A 25 17.29 26.26 9.32
N MET A 26 17.75 25.07 8.97
CA MET A 26 17.28 24.31 7.82
C MET A 26 15.85 23.86 8.14
N VAL A 27 14.87 24.68 7.80
CA VAL A 27 13.45 24.29 7.85
C VAL A 27 13.21 23.38 6.65
N LEU A 28 13.22 22.07 6.91
CA LEU A 28 12.62 21.09 6.02
C LEU A 28 11.13 21.40 5.97
N PHE A 29 10.69 22.04 4.89
CA PHE A 29 9.28 22.18 4.56
C PHE A 29 8.77 20.82 4.08
N SER A 30 8.40 19.94 5.01
CA SER A 30 7.42 18.90 4.70
C SER A 30 6.10 19.63 4.47
N SER A 31 5.57 19.58 3.25
CA SER A 31 4.27 20.13 2.86
C SER A 31 3.15 19.46 3.67
N LEU A 32 2.91 19.94 4.88
CA LEU A 32 1.71 19.60 5.64
C LEU A 32 0.53 20.39 5.04
N PRO A 33 -0.61 19.74 4.75
CA PRO A 33 -1.80 20.46 4.33
C PRO A 33 -2.15 21.50 5.41
N SER A 34 -2.33 22.75 4.97
CA SER A 34 -2.70 23.84 5.86
C SER A 34 -4.16 23.65 6.28
N ILE A 35 -4.39 23.22 7.52
CA ILE A 35 -5.72 23.03 8.09
C ILE A 35 -6.25 24.38 8.55
N ILE A 36 -7.13 24.97 7.75
CA ILE A 36 -8.10 25.97 8.24
C ILE A 36 -9.45 25.26 8.27
N SER A 37 -9.82 24.74 9.44
CA SER A 37 -11.17 24.25 9.71
C SER A 37 -11.93 25.36 10.44
N GLU A 38 -12.65 26.18 9.68
CA GLU A 38 -13.73 26.99 10.27
C GLU A 38 -14.98 26.11 10.38
N ALA A 39 -15.38 25.84 11.62
CA ALA A 39 -16.59 25.10 11.94
C ALA A 39 -17.85 25.94 11.62
N HIS A 40 -18.26 25.93 10.36
CA HIS A 40 -19.66 26.04 10.01
C HIS A 40 -20.25 24.63 9.87
N PRO A 41 -21.52 24.38 10.21
CA PRO A 41 -22.20 23.15 9.85
C PRO A 41 -22.44 23.20 8.33
N SER A 42 -21.38 23.08 7.54
CA SER A 42 -21.48 23.00 6.10
C SER A 42 -21.97 21.61 5.73
N SER A 43 -22.97 21.55 4.85
CA SER A 43 -23.50 20.34 4.21
C SER A 43 -22.48 19.64 3.29
N TYR A 44 -21.19 19.94 3.45
CA TYR A 44 -20.12 19.48 2.60
C TYR A 44 -18.81 19.35 3.38
N ILE A 45 -18.02 18.34 3.01
CA ILE A 45 -16.62 18.13 3.42
C ILE A 45 -15.75 18.99 2.51
N SER A 46 -14.67 19.57 3.04
CA SER A 46 -13.73 20.39 2.25
C SER A 46 -12.29 20.04 2.62
N VAL A 47 -11.48 19.63 1.64
CA VAL A 47 -10.06 19.29 1.80
C VAL A 47 -9.23 20.03 0.76
N SER A 48 -8.20 20.74 1.18
CA SER A 48 -7.36 21.55 0.29
C SER A 48 -5.97 20.95 0.12
N TYR A 49 -5.58 20.74 -1.13
CA TYR A 49 -4.27 20.26 -1.53
C TYR A 49 -3.50 21.44 -2.12
N SER A 50 -2.29 21.68 -1.62
CA SER A 50 -1.41 22.74 -2.11
C SER A 50 -0.21 22.13 -2.81
N PHE A 51 0.20 22.77 -3.90
CA PHE A 51 1.23 22.27 -4.79
C PHE A 51 2.32 23.31 -4.97
N GLU A 52 3.56 22.88 -4.75
CA GLU A 52 4.71 23.69 -5.11
C GLU A 52 4.87 23.74 -6.63
N LYS A 53 5.69 24.68 -7.09
CA LYS A 53 6.00 24.81 -8.51
C LYS A 53 6.65 23.50 -9.01
N PRO A 54 6.13 22.87 -10.08
CA PRO A 54 6.74 21.68 -10.64
C PRO A 54 8.18 21.93 -11.10
N SER A 55 9.03 20.92 -10.91
CA SER A 55 10.37 20.86 -11.50
C SER A 55 10.29 20.19 -12.87
N ILE A 56 11.07 20.70 -13.82
CA ILE A 56 11.11 20.19 -15.20
C ILE A 56 12.55 19.85 -15.52
N THR A 57 12.80 18.60 -15.84
CA THR A 57 14.14 18.09 -16.16
C THR A 57 14.13 17.36 -17.48
N LYS A 58 15.21 17.47 -18.25
CA LYS A 58 15.34 16.72 -19.49
C LYS A 58 15.73 15.28 -19.20
N ILE A 59 15.06 14.36 -19.87
CA ILE A 59 15.36 12.93 -19.83
C ILE A 59 15.48 12.39 -21.25
N LEU A 60 16.29 11.34 -21.41
CA LEU A 60 16.45 10.63 -22.67
C LEU A 60 15.59 9.36 -22.60
N MET A 61 14.68 9.19 -23.57
CA MET A 61 13.88 7.98 -23.74
C MET A 61 14.11 7.46 -25.17
N GLY A 62 14.82 6.34 -25.29
CA GLY A 62 15.37 5.91 -26.59
C GLY A 62 16.36 6.95 -27.14
N ASP A 63 16.18 7.35 -28.39
CA ASP A 63 17.01 8.38 -29.05
C ASP A 63 16.42 9.79 -28.92
N GLU A 64 15.31 9.96 -28.20
CA GLU A 64 14.59 11.22 -28.12
C GLU A 64 14.67 11.86 -26.73
N VAL A 65 14.81 13.19 -26.72
CA VAL A 65 14.82 13.98 -25.49
C VAL A 65 13.40 14.43 -25.17
N TYR A 66 12.98 14.18 -23.93
CA TYR A 66 11.71 14.58 -23.36
C TYR A 66 11.91 15.42 -22.11
N ASP A 67 10.85 16.07 -21.65
CA ASP A 67 10.77 16.83 -20.42
C ASP A 67 9.96 16.01 -19.39
N ASN A 68 10.62 15.58 -18.32
CA ASN A 68 9.96 14.99 -17.15
C ASN A 68 9.44 16.12 -16.25
N VAL A 69 8.19 15.99 -15.81
CA VAL A 69 7.56 16.95 -14.89
C VAL A 69 7.37 16.28 -13.55
N ALA A 70 8.04 16.78 -12.51
CA ALA A 70 7.94 16.25 -11.16
C ALA A 70 7.37 17.30 -10.20
N LEU A 71 6.46 16.87 -9.33
CA LEU A 71 5.81 17.70 -8.31
C LEU A 71 5.93 16.98 -6.96
N GLY A 72 6.96 17.29 -6.19
CA GLY A 72 7.27 16.56 -4.95
C GLY A 72 7.47 15.06 -5.22
N SER A 73 6.85 14.22 -4.39
CA SER A 73 6.86 12.75 -4.51
C SER A 73 5.62 12.19 -5.23
N LEU A 74 4.89 13.02 -5.99
CA LEU A 74 3.69 12.56 -6.69
C LEU A 74 4.06 11.66 -7.87
N ALA A 75 3.36 10.54 -7.98
CA ALA A 75 3.49 9.64 -9.12
C ALA A 75 2.93 10.29 -10.40
N CYS A 76 3.50 9.90 -11.54
CA CYS A 76 2.99 10.28 -12.85
C CYS A 76 1.79 9.44 -13.24
N TYR A 77 0.86 10.06 -13.95
CA TYR A 77 -0.34 9.45 -14.50
C TYR A 77 -0.43 9.69 -16.01
N GLY A 78 -1.02 8.73 -16.72
CA GLY A 78 -1.37 8.77 -18.13
C GLY A 78 -1.46 7.35 -18.67
N ASP A 79 -2.26 7.14 -19.71
CA ASP A 79 -2.25 5.87 -20.42
C ASP A 79 -0.99 5.76 -21.30
N ALA A 80 -0.66 4.55 -21.73
CA ALA A 80 0.50 4.31 -22.57
C ALA A 80 0.49 5.20 -23.84
N GLY A 81 1.56 5.98 -24.02
CA GLY A 81 1.72 6.95 -25.10
C GLY A 81 1.10 8.32 -24.83
N GLU A 82 0.47 8.55 -23.68
CA GLU A 82 0.02 9.88 -23.24
C GLU A 82 1.09 10.63 -22.44
N PRO A 83 1.05 11.97 -22.34
CA PRO A 83 1.94 12.73 -21.46
C PRO A 83 1.86 12.27 -20.00
N GLY A 84 2.98 11.83 -19.43
CA GLY A 84 3.09 11.51 -18.01
C GLY A 84 3.10 12.78 -17.16
N LEU A 85 2.01 13.04 -16.45
CA LEU A 85 1.86 14.22 -15.60
C LEU A 85 1.64 13.82 -14.13
N PRO A 86 2.21 14.56 -13.16
CA PRO A 86 2.00 14.28 -11.74
C PRO A 86 0.52 14.32 -11.35
N ALA A 87 0.07 13.29 -10.65
CA ALA A 87 -1.28 13.19 -10.09
C ALA A 87 -1.23 12.96 -8.58
N ARG A 88 -2.23 13.47 -7.85
CA ARG A 88 -2.35 13.32 -6.40
C ARG A 88 -3.54 12.42 -6.06
N GLY A 89 -3.29 11.32 -5.34
CA GLY A 89 -4.35 10.59 -4.65
C GLY A 89 -4.90 11.42 -3.48
N ALA A 90 -6.22 11.49 -3.38
CA ALA A 90 -6.97 12.16 -2.32
C ALA A 90 -7.87 11.15 -1.63
N TYR A 91 -7.66 10.91 -0.34
CA TYR A 91 -8.34 9.91 0.47
C TYR A 91 -9.23 10.62 1.49
N ILE A 92 -10.50 10.79 1.17
CA ILE A 92 -11.42 11.66 1.90
C ILE A 92 -12.40 10.80 2.69
N LEU A 93 -12.26 10.82 4.01
CA LEU A 93 -13.20 10.18 4.91
C LEU A 93 -14.57 10.86 4.83
N LEU A 94 -15.62 10.07 4.58
CA LEU A 94 -17.01 10.52 4.61
C LEU A 94 -17.56 10.43 6.03
N PRO A 95 -18.45 11.35 6.47
CA PRO A 95 -19.15 11.22 7.73
C PRO A 95 -19.91 9.90 7.85
N GLN A 96 -19.97 9.35 9.05
CA GLN A 96 -20.66 8.08 9.31
C GLN A 96 -22.10 8.10 8.80
N GLY A 97 -22.51 7.03 8.09
CA GLY A 97 -23.87 6.89 7.57
C GLY A 97 -24.17 7.87 6.45
N THR A 98 -23.16 8.27 5.67
CA THR A 98 -23.33 9.10 4.48
C THR A 98 -22.58 8.52 3.30
N LYS A 99 -22.98 8.93 2.10
CA LYS A 99 -22.27 8.63 0.85
C LYS A 99 -22.01 9.92 0.07
N ALA A 100 -21.00 9.90 -0.80
CA ALA A 100 -20.76 11.00 -1.71
C ALA A 100 -21.97 11.20 -2.64
N ASP A 101 -22.39 12.45 -2.81
CA ASP A 101 -23.50 12.84 -3.70
C ASP A 101 -23.00 13.75 -4.83
N LYS A 102 -22.23 14.79 -4.48
CA LYS A 102 -21.63 15.69 -5.47
C LYS A 102 -20.20 16.04 -5.09
N ILE A 103 -19.29 15.90 -6.05
CA ILE A 103 -17.88 16.26 -5.92
C ILE A 103 -17.59 17.47 -6.80
N GLU A 104 -17.01 18.51 -6.21
CA GLU A 104 -16.58 19.72 -6.91
C GLU A 104 -15.11 20.01 -6.60
N ILE A 105 -14.33 20.33 -7.62
CA ILE A 105 -12.95 20.83 -7.45
C ILE A 105 -12.95 22.34 -7.66
N ILE A 106 -12.51 23.07 -6.65
CA ILE A 106 -12.29 24.51 -6.72
C ILE A 106 -10.80 24.73 -6.98
N PRO A 107 -10.41 25.09 -8.22
CA PRO A 107 -9.01 25.34 -8.52
C PRO A 107 -8.54 26.66 -7.90
N GLY A 108 -7.31 26.66 -7.38
CA GLY A 108 -6.59 27.87 -7.05
C GLY A 108 -6.04 28.57 -8.30
N GLU A 109 -5.04 29.43 -8.10
CA GLU A 109 -4.37 30.13 -9.19
C GLU A 109 -3.74 29.14 -10.19
N LYS A 110 -4.11 29.27 -11.47
CA LYS A 110 -3.51 28.55 -12.59
C LYS A 110 -2.30 29.32 -13.11
N ILE A 111 -1.12 28.72 -13.05
CA ILE A 111 0.15 29.33 -13.45
C ILE A 111 0.66 28.66 -14.72
N CYS A 112 0.98 29.48 -15.73
CA CYS A 112 1.67 29.03 -16.93
C CYS A 112 3.17 28.89 -16.67
N LEU A 113 3.74 27.72 -16.99
CA LEU A 113 5.15 27.40 -16.85
C LEU A 113 5.95 27.62 -18.14
N GLY A 114 5.28 28.04 -19.22
CA GLY A 114 5.88 28.27 -20.53
C GLY A 114 5.35 27.31 -21.61
N SER A 115 6.03 27.32 -22.75
CA SER A 115 5.71 26.53 -23.95
C SER A 115 6.95 25.85 -24.52
N GLY A 116 6.76 24.91 -25.45
CA GLY A 116 7.84 24.18 -26.11
C GLY A 116 8.37 22.98 -25.31
N TYR A 117 7.65 22.55 -24.27
CA TYR A 117 7.96 21.31 -23.57
C TYR A 117 7.45 20.10 -24.35
N ARG A 118 8.26 19.05 -24.41
CA ARG A 118 7.86 17.76 -24.96
C ARG A 118 7.78 16.78 -23.80
N ILE A 119 6.61 16.74 -23.15
CA ILE A 119 6.40 15.92 -21.95
C ILE A 119 6.68 14.46 -22.26
N ALA A 120 7.30 13.74 -21.32
CA ALA A 120 7.61 12.33 -21.49
C ALA A 120 6.34 11.47 -21.60
N PRO A 121 6.23 10.54 -22.57
CA PRO A 121 5.09 9.64 -22.67
C PRO A 121 5.15 8.55 -21.60
N VAL A 122 4.00 8.12 -21.11
CA VAL A 122 3.89 6.95 -20.23
C VAL A 122 4.15 5.68 -21.04
N GLY A 123 4.96 4.78 -20.49
CA GLY A 123 5.25 3.47 -21.08
C GLY A 123 4.07 2.50 -20.95
N LYS A 124 4.04 1.48 -21.80
CA LYS A 124 3.17 0.32 -21.55
C LYS A 124 3.72 -0.44 -20.35
N SER A 125 2.83 -0.96 -19.49
CA SER A 125 3.23 -1.99 -18.52
C SER A 125 3.82 -3.17 -19.29
N ILE A 126 5.00 -3.63 -18.87
CA ILE A 126 5.72 -4.71 -19.53
C ILE A 126 5.69 -5.90 -18.57
N PRO A 127 4.99 -7.00 -18.91
CA PRO A 127 5.07 -8.21 -18.12
C PRO A 127 6.49 -8.79 -18.19
N LEU A 128 6.97 -9.35 -17.08
CA LEU A 128 8.27 -10.03 -17.02
C LEU A 128 8.12 -11.46 -17.59
N VAL A 129 7.93 -11.58 -18.90
CA VAL A 129 7.68 -12.87 -19.61
C VAL A 129 8.61 -13.04 -20.82
N GLU A 130 8.87 -14.31 -21.21
CA GLU A 130 9.74 -14.65 -22.33
C GLU A 130 9.32 -13.94 -23.65
N GLY A 131 10.24 -13.26 -24.34
CA GLY A 131 9.98 -12.64 -25.65
C GLY A 131 9.37 -11.23 -25.66
N ALA A 132 9.06 -10.64 -24.49
CA ALA A 132 8.51 -9.29 -24.41
C ALA A 132 9.58 -8.19 -24.60
N GLU A 133 9.76 -7.65 -25.81
CA GLU A 133 10.74 -6.57 -26.01
C GLU A 133 10.29 -5.23 -25.38
N PRO A 134 11.07 -4.65 -24.46
CA PRO A 134 10.75 -3.34 -23.90
C PRO A 134 10.99 -2.25 -24.93
N LEU A 135 9.90 -1.77 -25.52
CA LEU A 135 9.95 -0.62 -26.41
C LEU A 135 10.01 0.67 -25.59
N PRO A 136 10.92 1.60 -25.92
CA PRO A 136 10.90 2.94 -25.36
C PRO A 136 9.49 3.54 -25.50
N PRO A 137 8.96 4.20 -24.45
CA PRO A 137 7.69 4.90 -24.54
C PRO A 137 7.69 5.86 -25.72
N SER A 138 6.66 5.80 -26.56
CA SER A 138 6.54 6.64 -27.75
C SER A 138 5.33 7.56 -27.65
N ALA A 139 5.47 8.77 -28.20
CA ALA A 139 4.41 9.77 -28.20
C ALA A 139 3.21 9.30 -29.03
N GLY A 140 2.06 9.12 -28.38
CA GLY A 140 0.81 8.74 -29.02
C GLY A 140 0.09 9.90 -29.74
N PRO A 141 -1.10 9.65 -30.32
CA PRO A 141 -1.85 10.64 -31.09
C PRO A 141 -2.18 11.93 -30.32
N ILE A 142 -2.32 11.84 -28.99
CA ILE A 142 -2.64 12.96 -28.10
C ILE A 142 -1.62 14.10 -28.17
N TYR A 143 -0.38 13.84 -28.60
CA TYR A 143 0.67 14.86 -28.77
C TYR A 143 0.36 15.89 -29.86
N ASN A 144 -0.58 15.59 -30.76
CA ASN A 144 -1.07 16.53 -31.78
C ASN A 144 -2.31 17.31 -31.32
N SER A 145 -2.75 17.15 -30.07
CA SER A 145 -3.93 17.82 -29.53
C SER A 145 -3.64 19.27 -29.13
N HIS A 146 -4.52 20.17 -29.55
CA HIS A 146 -4.57 21.58 -29.10
C HIS A 146 -5.49 21.79 -27.88
N LYS A 147 -5.99 20.72 -27.27
CA LYS A 147 -6.79 20.77 -26.04
C LYS A 147 -5.91 20.49 -24.82
N GLU A 148 -6.35 20.98 -23.66
CA GLU A 148 -5.70 20.64 -22.40
C GLU A 148 -5.83 19.14 -22.09
N PHE A 149 -4.74 18.54 -21.64
CA PHE A 149 -4.64 17.18 -21.13
C PHE A 149 -4.14 17.23 -19.67
N PRO A 150 -4.78 16.51 -18.71
CA PRO A 150 -5.96 15.66 -18.90
C PRO A 150 -7.26 16.40 -19.25
N GLY A 151 -7.29 17.74 -19.10
CA GLY A 151 -8.47 18.57 -19.41
C GLY A 151 -9.58 18.50 -18.36
N LYS A 152 -9.39 17.69 -17.33
CA LYS A 152 -10.19 17.56 -16.10
C LYS A 152 -9.28 17.73 -14.89
N LEU A 153 -9.86 18.09 -13.75
CA LEU A 153 -9.12 18.31 -12.50
C LEU A 153 -9.13 17.10 -11.55
N PHE A 154 -10.02 16.14 -11.79
CA PHE A 154 -10.05 14.90 -11.02
C PHE A 154 -10.70 13.75 -11.80
N ASP A 155 -10.48 12.54 -11.29
CA ASP A 155 -11.31 11.36 -11.50
C ASP A 155 -11.77 10.82 -10.15
N GLU A 156 -12.99 10.28 -10.11
CA GLU A 156 -13.46 9.45 -9.02
C GLU A 156 -12.96 8.03 -9.23
N VAL A 157 -12.19 7.52 -8.26
CA VAL A 157 -11.70 6.13 -8.29
C VAL A 157 -12.77 5.21 -7.72
N GLY A 158 -13.33 5.58 -6.57
CA GLY A 158 -14.40 4.84 -5.91
C GLY A 158 -14.54 5.24 -4.45
N THR A 159 -15.50 4.60 -3.76
CA THR A 159 -15.60 4.62 -2.30
C THR A 159 -15.25 3.23 -1.79
N TYR A 160 -14.32 3.17 -0.84
CA TYR A 160 -13.85 1.94 -0.21
C TYR A 160 -14.17 1.97 1.28
N GLU A 161 -14.33 0.82 1.87
CA GLU A 161 -14.61 0.64 3.28
C GLU A 161 -13.36 0.11 3.98
N PHE A 162 -13.05 0.64 5.16
CA PHE A 162 -11.96 0.11 5.96
C PHE A 162 -12.36 0.11 7.43
N ARG A 163 -12.53 -1.08 8.01
CA ARG A 163 -12.93 -1.24 9.42
C ARG A 163 -14.23 -0.49 9.78
N GLY A 164 -15.14 -0.40 8.82
CA GLY A 164 -16.43 0.31 8.94
C GLY A 164 -16.38 1.83 8.70
N TYR A 165 -15.29 2.34 8.11
CA TYR A 165 -15.13 3.74 7.71
C TYR A 165 -15.15 3.86 6.18
N SER A 166 -16.02 4.72 5.66
CA SER A 166 -16.16 4.95 4.22
C SER A 166 -15.19 6.03 3.72
N ILE A 167 -14.29 5.65 2.81
CA ILE A 167 -13.23 6.51 2.27
C ILE A 167 -13.47 6.72 0.78
N LEU A 168 -13.77 7.96 0.40
CA LEU A 168 -13.83 8.38 -1.00
C LEU A 168 -12.41 8.58 -1.53
N VAL A 169 -12.05 7.88 -2.59
CA VAL A 169 -10.74 7.96 -3.24
C VAL A 169 -10.88 8.69 -4.57
N LEU A 170 -10.14 9.79 -4.71
CA LEU A 170 -10.07 10.60 -5.93
C LEU A 170 -8.64 10.66 -6.43
N ARG A 171 -8.50 10.80 -7.75
CA ARG A 171 -7.24 11.17 -8.39
C ARG A 171 -7.33 12.62 -8.85
N LEU A 172 -6.47 13.50 -8.36
CA LEU A 172 -6.43 14.92 -8.69
C LEU A 172 -5.34 15.23 -9.71
N TYR A 173 -5.62 16.17 -10.62
CA TYR A 173 -4.75 16.57 -11.74
C TYR A 173 -4.27 18.02 -11.61
N PRO A 174 -3.25 18.29 -10.76
CA PRO A 174 -2.75 19.64 -10.53
C PRO A 174 -1.97 20.22 -11.71
N VAL A 175 -1.48 19.38 -12.63
CA VAL A 175 -0.71 19.78 -13.81
C VAL A 175 -1.54 19.52 -15.07
N GLN A 176 -1.51 20.47 -16.01
CA GLN A 176 -2.20 20.38 -17.29
C GLN A 176 -1.23 20.78 -18.41
N CYS A 177 -1.34 20.16 -19.58
CA CYS A 177 -0.56 20.57 -20.75
C CYS A 177 -1.44 20.73 -21.99
N ILE A 178 -1.00 21.53 -22.96
CA ILE A 178 -1.51 21.50 -24.34
C ILE A 178 -0.42 20.84 -25.18
N PRO A 179 -0.54 19.53 -25.50
CA PRO A 179 0.57 18.76 -26.05
C PRO A 179 1.14 19.30 -27.36
N ALA A 180 0.30 19.72 -28.31
CA ALA A 180 0.75 20.22 -29.62
C ALA A 180 1.60 21.50 -29.53
N GLU A 181 1.42 22.29 -28.48
CA GLU A 181 2.12 23.56 -28.26
C GLU A 181 3.24 23.42 -27.20
N GLY A 182 3.30 22.28 -26.53
CA GLY A 182 4.16 22.07 -25.37
C GLY A 182 3.91 23.06 -24.25
N LYS A 183 2.69 23.62 -24.13
CA LYS A 183 2.33 24.56 -23.06
C LYS A 183 2.02 23.80 -21.79
N LEU A 184 2.60 24.22 -20.66
CA LEU A 184 2.44 23.55 -19.37
C LEU A 184 1.86 24.52 -18.35
N PHE A 185 0.92 24.04 -17.55
CA PHE A 185 0.26 24.78 -16.49
C PHE A 185 0.23 23.96 -15.22
N TYR A 186 0.20 24.62 -14.06
CA TYR A 186 -0.16 23.96 -12.81
C TYR A 186 -1.06 24.85 -11.96
N TYR A 187 -1.87 24.23 -11.12
CA TYR A 187 -2.68 24.91 -10.12
C TYR A 187 -1.92 24.93 -8.79
N ARG A 188 -1.83 26.11 -8.14
CA ARG A 188 -1.21 26.21 -6.80
C ARG A 188 -1.94 25.40 -5.73
N SER A 189 -3.23 25.20 -5.92
CA SER A 189 -4.04 24.39 -5.03
C SER A 189 -5.24 23.81 -5.78
N LEU A 190 -5.73 22.68 -5.28
CA LEU A 190 -7.03 22.12 -5.64
C LEU A 190 -7.78 21.88 -4.33
N THR A 191 -8.94 22.49 -4.16
CA THR A 191 -9.81 22.23 -3.00
C THR A 191 -10.94 21.31 -3.42
N VAL A 192 -10.98 20.12 -2.85
CA VAL A 192 -12.07 19.17 -3.02
C VAL A 192 -13.21 19.54 -2.09
N ARG A 193 -14.40 19.70 -2.64
CA ARG A 193 -15.66 19.86 -1.91
C ARG A 193 -16.57 18.67 -2.20
N VAL A 194 -16.98 17.96 -1.15
CA VAL A 194 -17.86 16.79 -1.26
C VAL A 194 -19.15 17.06 -0.52
N SER A 195 -20.27 17.16 -1.24
CA SER A 195 -21.61 17.10 -0.65
C SER A 195 -21.98 15.64 -0.42
N THR A 196 -22.65 15.37 0.69
CA THR A 196 -23.02 14.01 1.09
C THR A 196 -24.53 13.85 1.19
N SER A 197 -25.02 12.65 0.90
CA SER A 197 -26.41 12.24 1.16
C SER A 197 -26.44 11.14 2.23
N ASN A 198 -27.59 10.97 2.89
CA ASN A 198 -27.75 9.93 3.90
C ASN A 198 -27.56 8.54 3.29
N SER A 199 -26.86 7.67 4.01
CA SER A 199 -26.66 6.25 3.72
C SER A 199 -26.83 5.43 5.00
N GLN A 200 -26.75 4.10 4.89
CA GLN A 200 -26.63 3.26 6.08
C GLN A 200 -25.20 3.32 6.62
N PRO A 201 -25.01 3.37 7.94
CA PRO A 201 -23.68 3.15 8.52
C PRO A 201 -23.17 1.75 8.17
N ASN A 202 -21.88 1.62 7.91
CA ASN A 202 -21.26 0.33 7.65
C ASN A 202 -21.39 -0.58 8.90
N PRO A 203 -21.90 -1.81 8.75
CA PRO A 203 -22.09 -2.75 9.86
C PRO A 203 -20.79 -3.20 10.53
N LEU A 204 -19.63 -3.07 9.87
CA LEU A 204 -18.30 -3.42 10.37
C LEU A 204 -17.66 -2.35 11.27
N PHE A 205 -18.40 -1.30 11.61
CA PHE A 205 -17.91 -0.26 12.50
C PHE A 205 -17.92 -0.70 13.98
N ARG A 206 -16.73 -1.02 14.51
CA ARG A 206 -16.54 -1.46 15.91
C ARG A 206 -16.42 -0.31 16.91
N GLY A 207 -15.97 0.86 16.44
CA GLY A 207 -15.72 2.04 17.27
C GLY A 207 -14.52 1.94 18.22
N LEU A 208 -13.53 1.10 17.89
CA LEU A 208 -12.31 0.95 18.68
C LEU A 208 -11.33 2.10 18.45
N GLU A 209 -10.53 2.43 19.47
CA GLU A 209 -9.51 3.48 19.34
C GLU A 209 -8.41 3.08 18.33
N LYS A 210 -7.97 1.82 18.34
CA LYS A 210 -7.01 1.30 17.36
C LYS A 210 -7.49 1.44 15.91
N ASP A 211 -8.79 1.25 15.66
CA ASP A 211 -9.38 1.45 14.32
C ASP A 211 -9.35 2.94 13.94
N ARG A 212 -9.64 3.84 14.88
CA ARG A 212 -9.52 5.29 14.67
C ARG A 212 -8.10 5.70 14.31
N GLU A 213 -7.10 5.15 15.02
CA GLU A 213 -5.69 5.42 14.78
C GLU A 213 -5.23 4.94 13.39
N GLU A 214 -5.64 3.73 12.97
CA GLU A 214 -5.31 3.20 11.65
C GLU A 214 -5.97 3.99 10.52
N VAL A 215 -7.25 4.34 10.66
CA VAL A 215 -7.97 5.17 9.67
C VAL A 215 -7.33 6.55 9.55
N ALA A 216 -6.94 7.16 10.68
CA ALA A 216 -6.31 8.48 10.69
C ALA A 216 -5.00 8.54 9.88
N LYS A 217 -4.29 7.41 9.74
CA LYS A 217 -3.06 7.30 8.92
C LYS A 217 -3.36 7.20 7.42
N LYS A 218 -4.60 6.88 7.04
CA LYS A 218 -5.01 6.58 5.66
C LYS A 218 -5.83 7.70 4.99
N VAL A 219 -6.28 8.71 5.74
CA VAL A 219 -7.19 9.75 5.25
C VAL A 219 -6.59 11.16 5.37
N ASP A 220 -6.92 12.03 4.43
CA ASP A 220 -6.44 13.41 4.35
C ASP A 220 -7.22 14.39 5.26
N ASN A 221 -8.32 13.94 5.89
CA ASN A 221 -9.23 14.73 6.73
C ASN A 221 -9.62 14.03 8.05
N PRO A 222 -8.66 13.65 8.91
CA PRO A 222 -8.91 12.81 10.09
C PRO A 222 -9.90 13.41 11.11
N SER A 223 -10.16 14.72 11.08
CA SER A 223 -11.18 15.35 11.93
C SER A 223 -12.60 14.79 11.72
N VAL A 224 -12.89 14.23 10.53
CA VAL A 224 -14.18 13.60 10.23
C VAL A 224 -14.42 12.32 11.05
N ILE A 225 -13.38 11.70 11.60
CA ILE A 225 -13.50 10.52 12.50
C ILE A 225 -14.42 10.81 13.70
N SER A 226 -14.52 12.07 14.15
CA SER A 226 -15.40 12.49 15.23
C SER A 226 -16.92 12.32 14.92
N THR A 227 -17.27 12.16 13.64
CA THR A 227 -18.64 11.88 13.19
C THR A 227 -19.06 10.43 13.43
N TYR A 228 -18.10 9.52 13.56
CA TYR A 228 -18.31 8.10 13.80
C TYR A 228 -18.59 7.83 15.28
N ARG A 229 -19.86 7.52 15.57
CA ARG A 229 -20.44 7.33 16.91
C ARG A 229 -21.19 6.00 17.01
N GLY A 230 -21.43 5.57 18.25
CA GLY A 230 -22.12 4.32 18.54
C GLY A 230 -21.21 3.09 18.39
N LYS A 231 -21.72 1.92 18.78
CA LYS A 231 -21.16 0.61 18.45
C LYS A 231 -22.17 -0.06 17.53
N TYR A 232 -21.75 -0.46 16.32
CA TYR A 232 -22.55 -1.33 15.46
C TYR A 232 -21.99 -2.75 15.65
N GLY A 233 -22.87 -3.71 15.97
CA GLY A 233 -22.47 -5.03 16.50
C GLY A 233 -22.53 -5.05 18.04
N GLY A 234 -22.91 -6.20 18.62
CA GLY A 234 -23.37 -6.39 20.02
C GLY A 234 -22.39 -6.04 21.16
N GLY A 235 -21.37 -5.24 20.88
CA GLY A 235 -20.25 -4.93 21.77
C GLY A 235 -19.23 -6.06 21.75
N ILE A 236 -17.95 -5.70 21.82
CA ILE A 236 -16.89 -6.69 22.05
C ILE A 236 -17.10 -7.26 23.45
N THR A 237 -17.38 -8.56 23.51
CA THR A 237 -17.66 -9.27 24.76
C THR A 237 -16.38 -9.77 25.40
N ASP A 238 -15.49 -10.33 24.57
CA ASP A 238 -14.17 -10.82 24.96
C ASP A 238 -13.14 -10.36 23.92
N SER A 239 -12.15 -9.57 24.32
CA SER A 239 -11.17 -9.01 23.38
C SER A 239 -10.09 -10.04 23.02
N TYR A 240 -9.95 -10.30 21.71
CA TYR A 240 -8.87 -11.09 21.11
C TYR A 240 -8.20 -10.29 19.99
N ASP A 241 -6.94 -10.59 19.70
CA ASP A 241 -6.14 -9.94 18.68
C ASP A 241 -5.97 -10.86 17.44
N LEU A 242 -5.75 -12.16 17.68
CA LEU A 242 -5.54 -13.18 16.65
C LEU A 242 -6.62 -14.27 16.70
N LEU A 243 -7.13 -14.64 15.53
CA LEU A 243 -7.94 -15.85 15.33
C LEU A 243 -7.15 -16.88 14.51
N ILE A 244 -6.96 -18.09 15.05
CA ILE A 244 -6.45 -19.24 14.30
C ILE A 244 -7.65 -20.10 13.88
N ILE A 245 -7.77 -20.40 12.59
CA ILE A 245 -8.81 -21.30 12.04
C ILE A 245 -8.14 -22.56 11.51
N THR A 246 -8.57 -23.73 11.97
CA THR A 246 -7.92 -25.01 11.64
C THR A 246 -8.93 -26.16 11.69
N THR A 247 -8.55 -27.38 11.36
CA THR A 247 -9.39 -28.57 11.62
C THR A 247 -9.35 -29.00 13.09
N ASN A 248 -10.36 -29.76 13.53
CA ASN A 248 -10.41 -30.36 14.86
C ASN A 248 -9.22 -31.28 15.17
N SER A 249 -8.69 -31.99 14.16
CA SER A 249 -7.55 -32.89 14.33
C SER A 249 -6.23 -32.15 14.59
N LEU A 250 -6.11 -30.92 14.07
CA LEU A 250 -4.91 -30.09 14.18
C LEU A 250 -4.96 -29.08 15.34
N LYS A 251 -6.15 -28.71 15.82
CA LYS A 251 -6.39 -27.71 16.90
C LYS A 251 -5.36 -27.77 18.04
N LYS A 252 -5.19 -28.95 18.64
CA LYS A 252 -4.32 -29.13 19.82
C LYS A 252 -2.84 -28.86 19.55
N TYR A 253 -2.39 -28.92 18.31
CA TYR A 253 -0.99 -28.66 17.95
C TYR A 253 -0.71 -27.17 17.74
N PHE A 254 -1.74 -26.34 17.58
CA PHE A 254 -1.64 -24.88 17.60
C PHE A 254 -1.74 -24.28 19.01
N GLU A 255 -2.14 -25.07 20.03
CA GLU A 255 -2.22 -24.61 21.42
C GLU A 255 -0.91 -23.98 21.93
N PRO A 256 0.30 -24.53 21.69
CA PRO A 256 1.54 -23.89 22.13
C PRO A 256 1.77 -22.49 21.54
N LEU A 257 1.35 -22.26 20.29
CA LEU A 257 1.44 -20.94 19.67
C LEU A 257 0.46 -19.95 20.32
N LYS A 258 -0.77 -20.40 20.58
CA LYS A 258 -1.76 -19.61 21.32
C LYS A 258 -1.26 -19.25 22.72
N GLU A 259 -0.76 -20.23 23.48
CA GLU A 259 -0.22 -20.01 24.83
C GLU A 259 0.91 -18.99 24.80
N TYR A 260 1.85 -19.14 23.87
CA TYR A 260 2.94 -18.18 23.71
C TYR A 260 2.43 -16.77 23.39
N HIS A 261 1.50 -16.62 22.45
CA HIS A 261 0.92 -15.32 22.12
C HIS A 261 0.15 -14.70 23.29
N ASP A 262 -0.67 -15.49 23.99
CA ASP A 262 -1.43 -15.03 25.16
C ASP A 262 -0.49 -14.50 26.27
N ASP A 263 0.63 -15.20 26.52
CA ASP A 263 1.65 -14.79 27.48
C ASP A 263 2.42 -13.53 27.06
N HIS A 264 2.41 -13.19 25.76
CA HIS A 264 3.12 -12.04 25.18
C HIS A 264 2.18 -10.92 24.71
N GLY A 265 0.92 -10.93 25.16
CA GLY A 265 -0.03 -9.84 24.96
C GLY A 265 -0.74 -9.83 23.61
N VAL A 266 -0.69 -10.93 22.86
CA VAL A 266 -1.48 -11.15 21.65
C VAL A 266 -2.55 -12.20 21.97
N LYS A 267 -3.72 -11.75 22.42
CA LYS A 267 -4.77 -12.69 22.84
C LYS A 267 -5.27 -13.49 21.64
N THR A 268 -5.17 -14.81 21.72
CA THR A 268 -5.40 -15.68 20.57
C THR A 268 -6.63 -16.55 20.78
N LEU A 269 -7.50 -16.67 19.78
CA LEU A 269 -8.60 -17.64 19.73
C LEU A 269 -8.25 -18.76 18.75
N ILE A 270 -8.64 -20.00 19.04
CA ILE A 270 -8.59 -21.09 18.04
C ILE A 270 -10.01 -21.59 17.79
N ALA A 271 -10.48 -21.41 16.57
CA ALA A 271 -11.74 -21.95 16.06
C ALA A 271 -11.46 -23.11 15.10
N THR A 272 -12.38 -24.08 15.03
CA THR A 272 -12.27 -25.18 14.08
C THR A 272 -13.31 -25.13 12.98
N LEU A 273 -13.09 -25.86 11.88
CA LEU A 273 -14.08 -25.94 10.79
C LEU A 273 -15.45 -26.48 11.23
N ASP A 274 -15.51 -27.28 12.29
CA ASP A 274 -16.77 -27.68 12.92
C ASP A 274 -17.53 -26.49 13.56
N GLU A 275 -16.81 -25.43 13.94
CA GLU A 275 -17.34 -24.20 14.53
C GLU A 275 -17.60 -23.12 13.45
N THR A 276 -16.72 -23.01 12.46
CA THR A 276 -16.79 -21.97 11.42
C THR A 276 -17.66 -22.33 10.23
N GLY A 277 -17.85 -23.63 9.95
CA GLY A 277 -18.20 -24.12 8.63
C GLY A 277 -16.94 -24.40 7.80
N ASP A 278 -17.07 -25.21 6.76
CA ASP A 278 -15.95 -25.73 5.96
C ASP A 278 -15.90 -25.15 4.53
N THR A 279 -16.75 -24.18 4.22
CA THR A 279 -16.69 -23.43 2.97
C THR A 279 -16.02 -22.05 3.15
N PRO A 280 -15.40 -21.47 2.10
CA PRO A 280 -14.82 -20.13 2.20
C PRO A 280 -15.79 -19.04 2.66
N ASP A 281 -17.06 -19.13 2.26
CA ASP A 281 -18.06 -18.12 2.61
C ASP A 281 -18.41 -18.20 4.12
N GLU A 282 -18.59 -19.41 4.65
CA GLU A 282 -18.84 -19.64 6.08
C GLU A 282 -17.63 -19.23 6.94
N ILE A 283 -16.41 -19.53 6.50
CA ILE A 283 -15.17 -19.11 7.17
C ILE A 283 -15.08 -17.57 7.19
N ARG A 284 -15.34 -16.90 6.07
CA ARG A 284 -15.32 -15.43 5.99
C ARG A 284 -16.41 -14.81 6.88
N ASP A 285 -17.60 -15.39 6.92
CA ASP A 285 -18.68 -14.96 7.80
C ASP A 285 -18.30 -15.12 9.29
N TYR A 286 -17.67 -16.24 9.66
CA TYR A 286 -17.15 -16.43 11.00
C TYR A 286 -16.06 -15.40 11.35
N ILE A 287 -15.15 -15.09 10.43
CA ILE A 287 -14.14 -14.04 10.63
C ILE A 287 -14.82 -12.69 10.85
N ARG A 288 -15.88 -12.38 10.10
CA ARG A 288 -16.67 -11.15 10.28
C ARG A 288 -17.30 -11.09 11.68
N ASP A 289 -17.86 -12.20 12.15
CA ASP A 289 -18.43 -12.29 13.48
C ASP A 289 -17.36 -12.14 14.57
N ALA A 290 -16.20 -12.79 14.43
CA ALA A 290 -15.08 -12.65 15.35
C ALA A 290 -14.50 -11.21 15.33
N TYR A 291 -14.41 -10.59 14.15
CA TYR A 291 -13.99 -9.20 14.00
C TYR A 291 -14.89 -8.25 14.80
N LEU A 292 -16.21 -8.44 14.73
CA LEU A 292 -17.21 -7.62 15.44
C LEU A 292 -17.31 -7.93 16.94
N SER A 293 -17.31 -9.21 17.31
CA SER A 293 -17.59 -9.67 18.68
C SER A 293 -16.34 -9.80 19.55
N ALA A 294 -15.19 -10.05 18.94
CA ALA A 294 -13.91 -10.25 19.63
C ALA A 294 -12.87 -9.16 19.34
N GLY A 295 -13.05 -8.35 18.30
CA GLY A 295 -12.13 -7.25 18.02
C GLY A 295 -10.79 -7.68 17.39
N ILE A 296 -10.76 -8.86 16.75
CA ILE A 296 -9.55 -9.40 16.11
C ILE A 296 -9.00 -8.47 15.03
N GLU A 297 -7.70 -8.56 14.80
CA GLU A 297 -6.97 -7.85 13.75
C GLU A 297 -6.17 -8.78 12.86
N TYR A 298 -5.90 -9.99 13.34
CA TYR A 298 -5.11 -11.00 12.65
C TYR A 298 -5.90 -12.29 12.51
N VAL A 299 -5.75 -12.96 11.37
CA VAL A 299 -6.25 -14.31 11.11
C VAL A 299 -5.09 -15.17 10.63
N LEU A 300 -4.93 -16.35 11.23
CA LEU A 300 -4.02 -17.39 10.77
C LEU A 300 -4.84 -18.61 10.33
N LEU A 301 -4.80 -18.91 9.03
CA LEU A 301 -5.38 -20.14 8.48
C LEU A 301 -4.38 -21.28 8.73
N GLY A 302 -4.68 -22.14 9.69
CA GLY A 302 -3.89 -23.28 10.12
C GLY A 302 -4.15 -24.53 9.29
N GLY A 303 -3.88 -24.45 7.99
CA GLY A 303 -4.07 -25.55 7.05
C GLY A 303 -3.61 -25.18 5.65
N ASP A 304 -3.24 -26.18 4.85
CA ASP A 304 -3.13 -26.01 3.39
C ASP A 304 -4.54 -25.88 2.75
N ASP A 305 -4.63 -25.65 1.44
CA ASP A 305 -5.92 -25.41 0.76
C ASP A 305 -6.88 -26.61 0.81
N ASP A 306 -6.36 -27.84 0.90
CA ASP A 306 -7.16 -29.06 1.09
C ASP A 306 -7.61 -29.29 2.55
N VAL A 307 -7.04 -28.52 3.50
CA VAL A 307 -7.35 -28.58 4.93
C VAL A 307 -8.25 -27.44 5.38
N VAL A 308 -7.94 -26.21 4.96
CA VAL A 308 -8.73 -25.00 5.15
C VAL A 308 -8.85 -24.32 3.78
N PRO A 309 -10.01 -24.35 3.12
CA PRO A 309 -10.09 -23.95 1.71
C PRO A 309 -9.70 -22.50 1.49
N ALA A 310 -9.13 -22.20 0.32
CA ALA A 310 -8.99 -20.85 -0.18
C ALA A 310 -10.19 -20.48 -1.06
N LYS A 311 -10.48 -19.18 -1.23
CA LYS A 311 -11.47 -18.76 -2.23
C LYS A 311 -10.82 -18.78 -3.62
N MET A 312 -11.46 -19.46 -4.55
CA MET A 312 -11.07 -19.43 -5.96
C MET A 312 -11.64 -18.17 -6.62
N LEU A 313 -10.78 -17.20 -6.92
CA LEU A 313 -11.16 -15.95 -7.58
C LEU A 313 -10.94 -16.06 -9.08
N TRP A 314 -11.87 -15.54 -9.86
CA TRP A 314 -11.74 -15.48 -11.30
C TRP A 314 -10.69 -14.44 -11.69
N VAL A 315 -9.85 -14.80 -12.64
CA VAL A 315 -8.80 -13.92 -13.14
C VAL A 315 -8.79 -13.95 -14.66
N TYR A 316 -8.60 -12.78 -15.24
CA TYR A 316 -8.34 -12.61 -16.66
C TYR A 316 -6.94 -12.03 -16.84
N GLY A 317 -6.15 -12.69 -17.68
CA GLY A 317 -4.80 -12.27 -18.02
C GLY A 317 -4.56 -12.35 -19.52
N LEU A 318 -3.42 -11.81 -19.92
CA LEU A 318 -2.88 -11.99 -21.26
C LEU A 318 -1.58 -12.78 -21.13
N ASP A 319 -1.52 -13.94 -21.77
CA ASP A 319 -0.30 -14.72 -21.92
C ASP A 319 0.56 -14.06 -22.99
N GLU A 320 1.82 -13.79 -22.64
CA GLU A 320 2.77 -13.00 -23.44
C GLU A 320 2.20 -11.65 -23.95
N ASN A 321 1.20 -11.09 -23.26
CA ASN A 321 0.46 -9.88 -23.70
C ASN A 321 -0.26 -10.03 -25.07
N VAL A 322 -0.46 -11.26 -25.55
CA VAL A 322 -1.05 -11.56 -26.86
C VAL A 322 -2.27 -12.45 -26.74
N THR A 323 -2.21 -13.50 -25.91
CA THR A 323 -3.25 -14.51 -25.86
C THR A 323 -4.09 -14.35 -24.60
N PRO A 324 -5.37 -13.92 -24.71
CA PRO A 324 -6.22 -13.82 -23.53
C PRO A 324 -6.47 -15.19 -22.92
N TYR A 325 -6.31 -15.29 -21.60
CA TYR A 325 -6.66 -16.48 -20.84
C TYR A 325 -7.45 -16.10 -19.59
N GLN A 326 -8.25 -17.05 -19.14
CA GLN A 326 -9.04 -16.94 -17.91
C GLN A 326 -8.79 -18.20 -17.10
N THR A 327 -8.66 -18.04 -15.79
CA THR A 327 -8.56 -19.16 -14.86
C THR A 327 -9.18 -18.76 -13.53
N PHE A 328 -9.08 -19.64 -12.54
CA PHE A 328 -9.34 -19.31 -11.15
C PHE A 328 -8.03 -19.46 -10.36
N MET A 329 -7.71 -18.50 -9.51
CA MET A 329 -6.56 -18.55 -8.61
C MET A 329 -7.03 -18.58 -7.16
N PRO A 330 -6.42 -19.40 -6.29
CA PRO A 330 -6.70 -19.37 -4.86
C PRO A 330 -6.24 -18.04 -4.27
N SER A 331 -7.05 -17.45 -3.39
CA SER A 331 -6.71 -16.20 -2.70
C SER A 331 -7.25 -16.18 -1.29
N ASP A 332 -6.38 -15.84 -0.34
CA ASP A 332 -6.74 -15.57 1.05
C ASP A 332 -7.14 -14.10 1.28
N LEU A 333 -7.00 -13.23 0.27
CA LEU A 333 -7.48 -11.83 0.35
C LEU A 333 -8.98 -11.77 0.67
N TYR A 334 -9.73 -12.75 0.17
CA TYR A 334 -11.16 -12.93 0.46
C TYR A 334 -11.47 -12.97 1.96
N TYR A 335 -10.57 -13.51 2.77
CA TYR A 335 -10.72 -13.58 4.24
C TYR A 335 -10.31 -12.30 4.95
N GLY A 336 -9.54 -11.42 4.30
CA GLY A 336 -9.07 -10.16 4.85
C GLY A 336 -10.02 -8.99 4.60
N CYS A 337 -10.62 -8.95 3.40
CA CYS A 337 -11.61 -7.97 2.99
C CYS A 337 -13.00 -8.49 3.36
N LEU A 338 -13.65 -7.90 4.36
CA LEU A 338 -14.89 -8.41 4.97
C LEU A 338 -16.15 -7.71 4.46
N ASP A 339 -15.99 -6.57 3.80
CA ASP A 339 -17.03 -5.81 3.11
C ASP A 339 -17.36 -6.38 1.71
N GLY A 340 -18.58 -6.13 1.23
CA GLY A 340 -19.02 -6.53 -0.11
C GLY A 340 -19.24 -8.04 -0.33
N THR A 341 -19.92 -8.38 -1.43
CA THR A 341 -20.30 -9.77 -1.75
C THR A 341 -19.20 -10.53 -2.46
N TYR A 342 -18.32 -9.85 -3.21
CA TYR A 342 -17.32 -10.48 -4.11
C TYR A 342 -17.95 -11.36 -5.21
N ASN A 343 -19.25 -11.22 -5.42
CA ASN A 343 -20.06 -11.89 -6.45
C ASN A 343 -21.37 -11.13 -6.58
N TYR A 344 -21.33 -9.93 -7.18
CA TYR A 344 -22.48 -9.03 -7.23
C TYR A 344 -23.50 -9.49 -8.28
N ASP A 345 -23.06 -10.07 -9.39
CA ASP A 345 -23.93 -10.53 -10.48
C ASP A 345 -24.57 -11.91 -10.23
N GLY A 346 -24.12 -12.59 -9.17
CA GLY A 346 -24.61 -13.89 -8.77
C GLY A 346 -24.25 -14.99 -9.76
N ASP A 347 -23.13 -14.82 -10.47
CA ASP A 347 -22.59 -15.80 -11.40
C ASP A 347 -21.52 -16.69 -10.72
N ASN A 348 -20.75 -17.45 -11.51
CA ASN A 348 -19.72 -18.38 -11.00
C ASN A 348 -18.31 -17.78 -10.96
N ARG A 349 -18.15 -16.48 -11.21
CA ARG A 349 -16.88 -15.77 -11.34
C ARG A 349 -16.74 -14.78 -10.20
N TRP A 350 -16.19 -15.26 -9.11
CA TRP A 350 -16.01 -14.43 -7.92
C TRP A 350 -14.82 -13.48 -8.09
N GLY A 351 -15.00 -12.25 -7.62
CA GLY A 351 -13.94 -11.24 -7.58
C GLY A 351 -13.73 -10.52 -8.91
N GLU A 352 -14.73 -10.51 -9.79
CA GLU A 352 -14.66 -9.72 -11.02
C GLU A 352 -14.58 -8.21 -10.69
N PRO A 353 -14.03 -7.38 -11.60
CA PRO A 353 -14.04 -5.92 -11.45
C PRO A 353 -15.43 -5.26 -11.40
N THR A 354 -16.50 -6.07 -11.44
CA THR A 354 -17.90 -5.66 -11.32
C THR A 354 -18.60 -6.31 -10.12
N ASP A 355 -17.86 -6.99 -9.23
CA ASP A 355 -18.39 -7.71 -8.07
C ASP A 355 -18.42 -6.92 -6.75
N GLY A 356 -17.95 -5.69 -6.79
CA GLY A 356 -18.11 -4.72 -5.72
C GLY A 356 -19.53 -4.18 -5.60
N GLU A 357 -19.74 -3.36 -4.57
CA GLU A 357 -21.03 -2.73 -4.33
C GLU A 357 -21.48 -1.92 -5.56
N GLY A 358 -22.73 -2.14 -6.00
CA GLY A 358 -23.30 -1.40 -7.13
C GLY A 358 -22.73 -1.75 -8.51
N GLY A 359 -21.98 -2.85 -8.62
CA GLY A 359 -21.35 -3.28 -9.88
C GLY A 359 -19.98 -2.63 -10.13
N HIS A 360 -19.35 -2.09 -9.08
CA HIS A 360 -18.00 -1.54 -9.10
C HIS A 360 -16.94 -2.63 -8.85
N ASP A 361 -15.67 -2.23 -8.80
CA ASP A 361 -14.58 -3.13 -8.43
C ASP A 361 -14.75 -3.59 -6.97
N VAL A 362 -14.27 -4.79 -6.66
CA VAL A 362 -14.32 -5.33 -5.30
C VAL A 362 -13.52 -4.46 -4.34
N ASP A 363 -13.97 -4.39 -3.10
CA ASP A 363 -13.20 -3.72 -2.05
C ASP A 363 -11.99 -4.57 -1.66
N LEU A 364 -10.81 -4.02 -1.89
CA LEU A 364 -9.52 -4.65 -1.60
C LEU A 364 -8.87 -4.08 -0.33
N MET A 365 -9.56 -3.20 0.41
CA MET A 365 -9.10 -2.78 1.73
C MET A 365 -9.43 -3.88 2.74
N ALA A 366 -8.41 -4.44 3.39
CA ALA A 366 -8.58 -5.53 4.34
C ALA A 366 -8.86 -5.02 5.75
N GLU A 367 -9.94 -5.49 6.38
CA GLU A 367 -10.27 -5.23 7.79
C GLU A 367 -9.29 -5.90 8.75
N VAL A 368 -8.82 -7.10 8.38
CA VAL A 368 -7.91 -7.94 9.15
C VAL A 368 -6.74 -8.41 8.30
N TYR A 369 -5.58 -8.62 8.94
CA TYR A 369 -4.40 -9.20 8.31
C TYR A 369 -4.52 -10.71 8.28
N VAL A 370 -4.34 -11.33 7.11
CA VAL A 370 -4.45 -12.78 6.94
C VAL A 370 -3.08 -13.37 6.63
N GLY A 371 -2.73 -14.46 7.32
CA GLY A 371 -1.63 -15.35 6.98
C GLY A 371 -2.11 -16.80 6.96
N ARG A 372 -1.34 -17.67 6.30
CA ARG A 372 -1.60 -19.11 6.24
C ARG A 372 -0.39 -19.90 6.68
N ALA A 373 -0.61 -20.85 7.58
CA ALA A 373 0.32 -21.94 7.83
C ALA A 373 -0.10 -23.11 6.94
N CYS A 374 0.58 -23.30 5.81
CA CYS A 374 0.33 -24.43 4.90
C CYS A 374 0.80 -25.73 5.54
N VAL A 375 -0.10 -26.40 6.26
CA VAL A 375 0.17 -27.61 7.05
C VAL A 375 -0.97 -28.61 6.87
N GLY A 376 -0.64 -29.89 6.74
CA GLY A 376 -1.56 -31.01 6.58
C GLY A 376 -1.59 -31.96 7.77
N ASP A 377 -0.52 -31.99 8.57
CA ASP A 377 -0.41 -32.92 9.69
C ASP A 377 0.24 -32.35 10.95
N LYS A 378 0.29 -33.17 12.00
CA LYS A 378 0.90 -32.84 13.30
C LYS A 378 2.34 -32.32 13.15
N THR A 379 3.14 -33.00 12.33
CA THR A 379 4.58 -32.74 12.19
C THR A 379 4.78 -31.35 11.58
N GLU A 380 3.99 -31.03 10.57
CA GLU A 380 4.04 -29.74 9.89
C GLU A 380 3.56 -28.60 10.78
N VAL A 381 2.47 -28.79 11.53
CA VAL A 381 2.03 -27.80 12.54
C VAL A 381 3.13 -27.56 13.57
N ASN A 382 3.70 -28.62 14.14
CA ASN A 382 4.77 -28.49 15.12
C ASN A 382 5.98 -27.73 14.55
N ASN A 383 6.41 -28.06 13.31
CA ASN A 383 7.52 -27.37 12.66
C ASN A 383 7.23 -25.87 12.43
N PHE A 384 6.01 -25.52 12.04
CA PHE A 384 5.59 -24.12 11.89
C PHE A 384 5.58 -23.40 13.24
N VAL A 385 4.92 -23.98 14.24
CA VAL A 385 4.76 -23.42 15.58
C VAL A 385 6.11 -23.22 16.26
N ASP A 386 6.96 -24.26 16.28
CA ASP A 386 8.26 -24.21 16.94
C ASP A 386 9.16 -23.15 16.31
N LYS A 387 9.28 -23.11 14.98
CA LYS A 387 10.07 -22.07 14.29
C LYS A 387 9.55 -20.65 14.57
N THR A 388 8.24 -20.48 14.60
CA THR A 388 7.60 -19.18 14.84
C THR A 388 7.86 -18.70 16.27
N ILE A 389 7.68 -19.57 17.26
CA ILE A 389 7.97 -19.26 18.67
C ILE A 389 9.46 -18.99 18.87
N GLU A 390 10.34 -19.83 18.32
CA GLU A 390 11.79 -19.64 18.47
C GLU A 390 12.26 -18.33 17.84
N TYR A 391 11.73 -17.95 16.67
CA TYR A 391 12.02 -16.65 16.07
C TYR A 391 11.53 -15.48 16.94
N MET A 392 10.33 -15.56 17.53
CA MET A 392 9.82 -14.52 18.44
C MET A 392 10.57 -14.44 19.77
N ARG A 393 11.19 -15.54 20.21
CA ARG A 393 12.06 -15.58 21.40
C ARG A 393 13.49 -15.14 21.13
N ALA A 394 13.90 -15.09 19.86
CA ALA A 394 15.28 -14.86 19.49
C ALA A 394 15.75 -13.50 20.03
N ASP A 395 16.81 -13.54 20.84
CA ASP A 395 17.58 -12.36 21.19
C ASP A 395 18.32 -11.83 19.95
N ALA A 396 19.01 -10.70 20.08
CA ALA A 396 19.83 -10.14 19.02
C ALA A 396 20.96 -11.10 18.58
N ASP A 397 20.69 -11.92 17.56
CA ASP A 397 21.65 -12.78 16.89
C ASP A 397 22.29 -12.06 15.68
N GLN A 398 23.51 -12.44 15.32
CA GLN A 398 24.17 -11.95 14.11
C GLN A 398 23.46 -12.38 12.83
N TYR A 399 22.80 -13.54 12.80
CA TYR A 399 22.09 -13.98 11.59
C TYR A 399 20.93 -13.02 11.24
N LEU A 400 20.29 -12.40 12.24
CA LEU A 400 19.22 -11.39 12.08
C LEU A 400 19.66 -10.10 11.36
N LYS A 401 20.93 -9.99 10.98
CA LYS A 401 21.45 -8.90 10.16
C LYS A 401 21.77 -9.32 8.73
N LYS A 402 21.67 -10.61 8.40
CA LYS A 402 22.06 -11.11 7.08
C LYS A 402 20.88 -11.07 6.11
N VAL A 403 21.14 -10.51 4.94
CA VAL A 403 20.17 -10.41 3.85
C VAL A 403 20.80 -10.98 2.60
N LEU A 404 20.14 -11.93 1.96
CA LEU A 404 20.50 -12.43 0.64
C LEU A 404 19.57 -11.81 -0.40
N LEU A 405 20.18 -11.17 -1.40
CA LEU A 405 19.49 -10.73 -2.61
C LEU A 405 19.88 -11.67 -3.76
N ALA A 406 18.92 -12.47 -4.23
CA ALA A 406 19.12 -13.47 -5.28
C ALA A 406 18.39 -13.06 -6.55
N GLY A 407 19.14 -12.70 -7.59
CA GLY A 407 18.59 -12.18 -8.83
C GLY A 407 18.93 -13.07 -10.01
N GLU A 408 17.93 -13.50 -10.77
CA GLU A 408 18.13 -14.35 -11.95
C GLU A 408 18.19 -13.54 -13.25
N TYR A 409 18.66 -14.20 -14.30
CA TYR A 409 18.42 -13.79 -15.67
C TYR A 409 16.95 -14.03 -16.04
N LEU A 410 16.23 -12.95 -16.37
CA LEU A 410 14.80 -13.01 -16.68
C LEU A 410 14.53 -13.15 -18.19
N GLY A 411 15.52 -12.88 -19.04
CA GLY A 411 15.41 -12.83 -20.50
C GLY A 411 16.05 -11.56 -21.09
N ASP A 412 15.91 -11.34 -22.40
CA ASP A 412 16.53 -10.19 -23.09
C ASP A 412 15.61 -8.94 -23.06
N TYR A 413 15.52 -8.28 -21.89
CA TYR A 413 14.66 -7.12 -21.61
C TYR A 413 15.42 -5.85 -21.18
N GLY A 414 16.65 -5.68 -21.66
CA GLY A 414 17.46 -4.50 -21.33
C GLY A 414 17.73 -4.40 -19.84
N VAL A 415 17.26 -3.35 -19.17
CA VAL A 415 17.43 -3.18 -17.71
C VAL A 415 16.71 -4.30 -16.95
N ALA A 416 15.58 -4.78 -17.45
CA ALA A 416 14.80 -5.83 -16.82
C ALA A 416 15.34 -7.25 -17.08
N SER A 417 16.44 -7.39 -17.83
CA SER A 417 17.06 -8.69 -18.09
C SER A 417 17.56 -9.40 -16.84
N TRP A 418 17.82 -8.66 -15.77
CA TRP A 418 18.45 -9.19 -14.57
C TRP A 418 17.64 -8.76 -13.36
N GLY A 419 17.07 -9.71 -12.62
CA GLY A 419 16.39 -9.42 -11.35
C GLY A 419 17.33 -8.68 -10.38
N GLY A 420 18.63 -8.98 -10.43
CA GLY A 420 19.64 -8.25 -9.67
C GLY A 420 19.68 -6.74 -9.91
N ASN A 421 19.22 -6.24 -11.07
CA ASN A 421 19.18 -4.80 -11.35
C ASN A 421 18.09 -4.11 -10.53
N TYR A 422 16.95 -4.79 -10.33
CA TYR A 422 15.86 -4.31 -9.48
C TYR A 422 16.17 -4.52 -7.99
N LEU A 423 16.82 -5.64 -7.66
CA LEU A 423 17.28 -5.88 -6.28
C LEU A 423 18.33 -4.86 -5.82
N ASP A 424 19.14 -4.31 -6.72
CA ASP A 424 20.02 -3.19 -6.38
C ASP A 424 19.23 -1.94 -5.96
N GLN A 425 18.04 -1.71 -6.51
CA GLN A 425 17.21 -0.54 -6.21
C GLN A 425 16.55 -0.60 -4.83
N ILE A 426 16.49 -1.78 -4.22
CA ILE A 426 15.97 -1.94 -2.87
C ILE A 426 17.07 -1.84 -1.81
N VAL A 427 18.33 -1.58 -2.17
CA VAL A 427 19.42 -1.32 -1.20
C VAL A 427 19.58 0.19 -1.03
N ASP A 428 19.46 0.69 0.21
CA ASP A 428 19.51 2.13 0.55
C ASP A 428 18.49 3.05 -0.18
N GLY A 429 17.58 2.44 -0.93
CA GLY A 429 16.55 3.13 -1.69
C GLY A 429 16.97 3.54 -3.10
N SER A 430 16.00 3.96 -3.90
CA SER A 430 16.18 4.36 -5.30
C SER A 430 15.30 5.56 -5.62
N ASN A 431 15.73 6.39 -6.59
CA ASN A 431 14.91 7.45 -7.21
C ASN A 431 14.55 7.12 -8.67
N LEU A 432 14.81 5.88 -9.10
CA LEU A 432 14.45 5.41 -10.43
C LEU A 432 12.93 5.28 -10.55
N ASP A 433 12.45 5.17 -11.78
CA ASP A 433 11.03 4.97 -12.10
C ASP A 433 10.08 6.07 -11.59
N GLY A 434 10.62 7.25 -11.25
CA GLY A 434 9.84 8.45 -10.95
C GLY A 434 9.33 8.57 -9.51
N TYR A 435 9.83 7.73 -8.58
CA TYR A 435 9.51 7.81 -7.16
C TYR A 435 10.72 7.43 -6.29
N THR A 436 10.67 7.80 -5.00
CA THR A 436 11.76 7.54 -4.03
C THR A 436 11.37 6.41 -3.07
N THR A 437 12.23 5.40 -2.92
CA THR A 437 12.09 4.32 -1.93
C THR A 437 13.13 4.46 -0.80
N ALA A 438 12.87 3.87 0.37
CA ALA A 438 13.80 3.87 1.51
C ALA A 438 14.79 2.69 1.51
N GLY A 439 14.41 1.57 0.90
CA GLY A 439 15.21 0.35 0.78
C GLY A 439 15.58 -0.35 2.09
N ILE A 440 16.40 -1.39 1.95
CA ILE A 440 17.09 -2.14 2.99
C ILE A 440 18.36 -1.34 3.34
N PRO A 441 18.50 -0.84 4.57
CA PRO A 441 19.63 -0.01 4.96
C PRO A 441 20.92 -0.84 5.07
N SER A 442 21.87 -0.61 4.16
CA SER A 442 23.15 -1.34 4.08
C SER A 442 24.09 -1.03 5.25
N ASP A 443 23.83 0.05 5.99
CA ASP A 443 24.55 0.38 7.23
C ASP A 443 24.07 -0.45 8.45
N LYS A 444 22.91 -1.11 8.33
CA LYS A 444 22.33 -1.97 9.39
C LYS A 444 22.38 -3.46 9.07
N PHE A 445 22.31 -3.81 7.78
CA PHE A 445 22.26 -5.19 7.30
C PHE A 445 23.52 -5.58 6.53
N ASN A 446 23.96 -6.82 6.70
CA ASN A 446 25.00 -7.45 5.90
C ASN A 446 24.34 -8.04 4.66
N ILE A 447 24.45 -7.34 3.53
CA ILE A 447 23.78 -7.72 2.29
C ILE A 447 24.73 -8.54 1.41
N GLU A 448 24.40 -9.82 1.20
CA GLU A 448 25.00 -10.66 0.17
C GLU A 448 24.20 -10.57 -1.13
N LYS A 449 24.90 -10.53 -2.26
CA LYS A 449 24.30 -10.49 -3.60
C LYS A 449 24.67 -11.74 -4.36
N MET A 450 23.66 -12.46 -4.82
CA MET A 450 23.77 -13.64 -5.67
C MET A 450 23.01 -13.35 -6.96
N TYR A 451 23.66 -12.63 -7.87
CA TYR A 451 23.05 -12.20 -9.14
C TYR A 451 23.66 -12.97 -10.29
N ASP A 452 22.84 -13.54 -11.17
CA ASP A 452 23.30 -14.28 -12.34
C ASP A 452 24.32 -13.47 -13.14
N ARG A 453 24.06 -12.18 -13.41
CA ARG A 453 24.97 -11.30 -14.17
C ARG A 453 26.42 -11.21 -13.65
N ASP A 454 26.63 -11.52 -12.37
CA ASP A 454 27.94 -11.44 -11.72
C ASP A 454 28.65 -12.81 -11.67
N TRP A 455 27.99 -13.88 -12.10
CA TRP A 455 28.46 -15.25 -12.07
C TRP A 455 28.97 -15.73 -13.43
N GLN A 456 29.86 -16.72 -13.40
CA GLN A 456 30.35 -17.34 -14.63
C GLN A 456 29.21 -18.02 -15.37
N ASN A 457 29.04 -17.70 -16.65
CA ASN A 457 27.94 -18.15 -17.51
C ASN A 457 26.55 -17.62 -17.11
N ASN A 458 26.51 -16.53 -16.34
CA ASN A 458 25.26 -15.88 -15.95
C ASN A 458 24.29 -16.80 -15.19
N TYR A 459 24.81 -17.62 -14.27
CA TYR A 459 24.03 -18.66 -13.60
C TYR A 459 24.60 -19.00 -12.23
N TRP A 460 23.77 -18.93 -11.19
CA TRP A 460 23.96 -19.61 -9.90
C TRP A 460 23.04 -20.84 -9.80
N THR A 461 23.47 -21.88 -9.06
CA THR A 461 22.72 -23.14 -9.02
C THR A 461 21.78 -23.21 -7.81
N LYS A 462 20.84 -24.17 -7.81
CA LYS A 462 20.03 -24.47 -6.63
C LYS A 462 20.88 -24.83 -5.41
N GLU A 463 22.03 -25.49 -5.60
CA GLU A 463 22.97 -25.83 -4.53
C GLU A 463 23.60 -24.58 -3.92
N ASP A 464 23.85 -23.54 -4.72
CA ASP A 464 24.34 -22.26 -4.23
C ASP A 464 23.32 -21.58 -3.31
N MET A 465 22.03 -21.57 -3.69
CA MET A 465 20.93 -21.07 -2.86
C MET A 465 20.77 -21.90 -1.57
N MET A 466 20.72 -23.23 -1.69
CA MET A 466 20.61 -24.13 -0.54
C MET A 466 21.77 -23.93 0.44
N SER A 467 23.00 -23.77 -0.05
CA SER A 467 24.16 -23.53 0.80
C SER A 467 24.05 -22.22 1.60
N ARG A 468 23.41 -21.18 1.06
CA ARG A 468 23.20 -19.91 1.78
C ARG A 468 22.11 -20.04 2.82
N ILE A 469 20.98 -20.67 2.47
CA ILE A 469 19.90 -20.99 3.41
C ILE A 469 20.47 -21.79 4.60
N ASP A 470 21.26 -22.84 4.33
CA ASP A 470 21.89 -23.68 5.35
C ASP A 470 22.94 -22.92 6.20
N SER A 471 23.52 -21.84 5.66
CA SER A 471 24.46 -20.98 6.39
C SER A 471 23.79 -19.96 7.33
N GLY A 472 22.46 -19.93 7.34
CA GLY A 472 21.63 -19.06 8.15
C GLY A 472 21.54 -17.65 7.57
N GLU A 473 20.46 -17.41 6.82
CA GLU A 473 20.02 -16.10 6.32
C GLU A 473 18.76 -15.66 7.06
N HIS A 474 18.62 -14.35 7.31
CA HIS A 474 17.40 -13.82 7.96
C HIS A 474 16.36 -13.41 6.94
N ILE A 475 16.76 -12.67 5.92
CA ILE A 475 15.87 -12.25 4.83
C ILE A 475 16.47 -12.76 3.51
N ILE A 476 15.64 -13.42 2.71
CA ILE A 476 15.99 -13.80 1.35
C ILE A 476 14.99 -13.10 0.44
N GLN A 477 15.49 -12.25 -0.46
CA GLN A 477 14.70 -11.68 -1.54
C GLN A 477 15.16 -12.31 -2.84
N HIS A 478 14.27 -13.05 -3.49
CA HIS A 478 14.49 -13.64 -4.81
C HIS A 478 13.69 -12.87 -5.85
N ASP A 479 14.35 -12.49 -6.95
CA ASP A 479 13.74 -11.89 -8.13
C ASP A 479 14.20 -12.69 -9.35
N GLY A 480 13.34 -13.58 -9.79
CA GLY A 480 13.66 -14.63 -10.74
C GLY A 480 12.43 -15.42 -11.18
N HIS A 481 12.65 -16.42 -12.03
CA HIS A 481 11.59 -17.34 -12.45
C HIS A 481 11.40 -18.43 -11.39
N SER A 482 10.15 -18.84 -11.16
CA SER A 482 9.84 -19.89 -10.18
C SER A 482 8.67 -20.75 -10.66
N SER A 483 8.63 -22.01 -10.25
CA SER A 483 7.58 -22.98 -10.57
C SER A 483 7.12 -23.76 -9.36
#